data_AF-A0A6B0DVI0-F1
#
_entry.id   AF-A0A6B0DVI0-F1
#
_cell.length_a   1.000
_cell.length_b   1.000
_cell.length_c   1.000
_cell.angle_alpha   90.00
_cell.angle_beta   90.00
_cell.angle_gamma   90.00
#
_symmetry.space_group_name_H-M   'P 1'
#
loop_
_entity.id
_entity.type
_entity.pdbx_description
1 polymer ?
#
loop_
_entity_poly.entity_id
_entity_poly.type
_entity_poly.pdbx_seq_one_letter_code
_entity_poly.pdbx_strand_id
1 'polypeptide(L)'
;MKCSRCEREAVIFIRYNGEHLCAEHFMEFLERRVKHELRRQVDLRPGDRIVVGASGGKDSTTTVYLLKKILSMRRDIEIIAVTIDEGISGYRDRAIEVLRNYLKKIDVEHRIFRIKDSFGKTIDEISSLDKSLIPCTYCGVFRRSLLNRAARELGAKYVATGLNLDDTAQSIIMNFARGDLDRLARLGPHSIVKEDLIPRIQPLRMIPEKEVLLYAILRGIEFYHGTCPYADLALRNQYRKAIDEWEARSPGTRHSIVSVYDQLKPLLIENYKNFKLNRCEICGDPTPSKICKACELKIRLDKIQNI
;
A
#
# COMPACT_ATOMS: atom_id res chain seq x y z
N MET A 1 -0.76 29.38 17.10
CA MET A 1 -0.23 28.76 18.34
C MET A 1 1.25 28.43 18.14
N LYS A 2 2.05 28.42 19.21
CA LYS A 2 3.48 28.10 19.16
C LYS A 2 3.71 26.59 19.19
N CYS A 3 4.87 26.16 18.73
CA CYS A 3 5.28 24.76 18.80
C CYS A 3 5.49 24.33 20.27
N SER A 4 5.02 23.14 20.64
CA SER A 4 5.20 22.55 21.96
C SER A 4 6.67 22.23 22.31
N ARG A 5 7.59 22.34 21.33
CA ARG A 5 9.01 22.01 21.49
C ARG A 5 9.97 23.17 21.22
N CYS A 6 9.48 24.31 20.71
CA CYS A 6 10.27 25.53 20.49
C CYS A 6 9.37 26.74 20.25
N GLU A 7 9.95 27.93 20.06
CA GLU A 7 9.21 29.18 19.91
C GLU A 7 8.69 29.49 18.48
N ARG A 8 8.91 28.57 17.53
CA ARG A 8 8.42 28.71 16.16
C ARG A 8 6.91 28.49 16.06
N GLU A 9 6.31 29.00 14.99
CA GLU A 9 4.89 28.78 14.72
C GLU A 9 4.60 27.33 14.38
N ALA A 10 3.49 26.82 14.93
CA ALA A 10 3.04 25.47 14.64
C ALA A 10 2.33 25.41 13.29
N VAL A 11 2.65 24.40 12.48
CA VAL A 11 2.00 24.11 11.19
C VAL A 11 0.93 23.01 11.31
N ILE A 12 0.93 22.28 12.43
CA ILE A 12 -0.04 21.21 12.70
C ILE A 12 -0.33 21.09 14.19
N PHE A 13 -1.58 20.72 14.51
CA PHE A 13 -2.00 20.23 15.82
C PHE A 13 -2.28 18.72 15.72
N ILE A 14 -1.55 17.93 16.50
CA ILE A 14 -1.63 16.48 16.51
C ILE A 14 -2.71 16.06 17.51
N ARG A 15 -3.95 15.92 17.04
CA ARG A 15 -5.14 15.77 17.91
C ARG A 15 -5.10 14.58 18.86
N TYR A 16 -4.45 13.47 18.48
CA TYR A 16 -4.41 12.25 19.31
C TYR A 16 -3.33 12.26 20.40
N ASN A 17 -2.45 13.26 20.43
CA ASN A 17 -1.47 13.41 21.52
C ASN A 17 -1.36 14.84 22.09
N GLY A 18 -2.08 15.82 21.52
CA GLY A 18 -2.17 17.18 22.03
C GLY A 18 -1.00 18.11 21.68
N GLU A 19 -0.06 17.69 20.82
CA GLU A 19 1.10 18.52 20.48
C GLU A 19 0.83 19.50 19.32
N HIS A 20 1.31 20.73 19.44
CA HIS A 20 1.44 21.67 18.35
C HIS A 20 2.87 21.61 17.80
N LEU A 21 3.06 21.32 16.51
CA LEU A 21 4.40 21.14 15.95
C LEU A 21 4.68 22.14 14.83
N CYS A 22 5.85 22.79 14.88
CA CYS A 22 6.39 23.50 13.72
C CYS A 22 6.84 22.51 12.64
N ALA A 23 7.15 23.01 11.44
CA ALA A 23 7.51 22.15 10.30
C ALA A 23 8.65 21.18 10.63
N GLU A 24 9.74 21.66 11.23
CA GLU A 24 10.91 20.82 11.56
C GLU A 24 10.56 19.72 12.56
N HIS A 25 9.99 20.07 13.70
CA HIS A 25 9.63 19.09 14.73
C HIS A 25 8.54 18.11 14.29
N PHE A 26 7.63 18.53 13.40
CA PHE A 26 6.67 17.62 12.78
C PHE A 26 7.36 16.60 11.89
N MET A 27 8.29 17.04 11.02
CA MET A 27 9.02 16.13 10.13
C MET A 27 9.88 15.13 10.93
N GLU A 28 10.56 15.58 11.98
CA GLU A 28 11.29 14.68 12.88
C GLU A 28 10.37 13.69 13.60
N PHE A 29 9.23 14.16 14.09
CA PHE A 29 8.22 13.34 14.75
C PHE A 29 7.73 12.22 13.83
N LEU A 30 7.38 12.56 12.59
CA LEU A 30 6.91 11.58 11.61
C LEU A 30 8.02 10.59 11.23
N GLU A 31 9.22 11.08 10.91
CA GLU A 31 10.35 10.24 10.51
C GLU A 31 10.73 9.24 11.60
N ARG A 32 10.70 9.66 12.87
CA ARG A 32 10.94 8.78 14.02
C ARG A 32 9.91 7.65 14.11
N ARG A 33 8.62 7.97 13.90
CA ARG A 33 7.53 6.99 13.93
C ARG A 33 7.61 6.00 12.77
N VAL A 34 7.90 6.47 11.56
CA VAL A 34 8.12 5.61 10.39
C VAL A 34 9.34 4.71 10.59
N LYS A 35 10.44 5.24 11.13
CA LYS A 35 11.65 4.45 11.43
C LYS A 35 11.38 3.38 12.49
N HIS A 36 10.60 3.71 13.53
CA HIS A 36 10.18 2.75 14.55
C HIS A 36 9.31 1.64 13.94
N GLU A 37 8.32 2.01 13.14
CA GLU A 37 7.41 1.06 12.49
C GLU A 37 8.17 0.14 11.52
N LEU A 38 9.05 0.70 10.68
CA LEU A 38 9.88 -0.07 9.75
C LEU A 38 10.73 -1.12 10.46
N ARG A 39 11.43 -0.73 11.54
CA ARG A 39 12.33 -1.63 12.31
C ARG A 39 11.63 -2.85 12.88
N ARG A 40 10.32 -2.76 13.15
CA ARG A 40 9.52 -3.89 13.66
C ARG A 40 9.10 -4.87 12.57
N GLN A 41 9.23 -4.48 11.30
CA GLN A 41 8.70 -5.24 10.15
C GLN A 41 9.79 -5.90 9.29
N VAL A 42 11.06 -5.51 9.46
CA VAL A 42 12.16 -5.97 8.58
C VAL A 42 13.34 -6.53 9.37
N ASP A 43 13.96 -7.57 8.81
CA ASP A 43 15.28 -8.07 9.17
C ASP A 43 16.19 -7.92 7.94
N LEU A 44 16.87 -6.77 7.77
CA LEU A 44 17.64 -6.45 6.56
C LEU A 44 19.12 -6.83 6.68
N ARG A 45 19.62 -7.58 5.69
CA ARG A 45 20.99 -8.07 5.51
C ARG A 45 21.64 -7.42 4.29
N PRO A 46 22.98 -7.35 4.22
CA PRO A 46 23.67 -6.86 3.04
C PRO A 46 23.25 -7.58 1.76
N GLY A 47 22.97 -6.83 0.70
CA GLY A 47 22.46 -7.32 -0.57
C GLY A 47 20.93 -7.47 -0.64
N ASP A 48 20.21 -7.25 0.45
CA ASP A 48 18.74 -7.28 0.42
C ASP A 48 18.17 -6.13 -0.41
N ARG A 49 17.07 -6.43 -1.09
CA ARG A 49 16.35 -5.49 -1.94
C ARG A 49 14.92 -5.29 -1.45
N ILE A 50 14.48 -4.03 -1.42
CA ILE A 50 13.11 -3.65 -1.09
C ILE A 50 12.45 -3.09 -2.35
N VAL A 51 11.37 -3.73 -2.80
CA VAL A 51 10.51 -3.19 -3.85
C VAL A 51 9.43 -2.32 -3.20
N VAL A 52 9.26 -1.09 -3.69
CA VAL A 52 8.18 -0.20 -3.25
C VAL A 52 7.09 -0.17 -4.31
N GLY A 53 5.86 -0.54 -3.96
CA GLY A 53 4.71 -0.37 -4.83
C GLY A 53 4.38 1.12 -5.00
N ALA A 54 4.83 1.71 -6.10
CA ALA A 54 4.76 3.15 -6.36
C ALA A 54 3.64 3.48 -7.35
N SER A 55 2.54 4.04 -6.86
CA SER A 55 1.38 4.44 -7.70
C SER A 55 1.49 5.86 -8.24
N GLY A 56 2.50 6.63 -7.84
CA GLY A 56 2.64 8.05 -8.19
C GLY A 56 1.79 8.99 -7.34
N GLY A 57 0.89 8.45 -6.50
CA GLY A 57 0.18 9.24 -5.49
C GLY A 57 1.01 9.49 -4.23
N LYS A 58 0.58 10.47 -3.43
CA LYS A 58 1.33 11.00 -2.27
C LYS A 58 1.92 9.93 -1.35
N ASP A 59 1.14 8.91 -0.98
CA ASP A 59 1.54 7.98 0.08
C ASP A 59 2.65 7.05 -0.40
N SER A 60 2.52 6.55 -1.62
CA SER A 60 3.52 5.66 -2.23
C SER A 60 4.83 6.38 -2.53
N THR A 61 4.76 7.62 -3.04
CA THR A 61 5.95 8.44 -3.32
C THR A 61 6.65 8.86 -2.03
N THR A 62 5.88 9.21 -0.99
CA THR A 62 6.41 9.51 0.35
C THR A 62 7.06 8.28 0.97
N THR A 63 6.52 7.09 0.75
CA THR A 63 7.12 5.82 1.21
C THR A 63 8.49 5.60 0.56
N VAL A 64 8.62 5.81 -0.76
CA VAL A 64 9.93 5.69 -1.44
C VAL A 64 10.93 6.67 -0.84
N TYR A 65 10.56 7.94 -0.71
CA TYR A 65 11.43 8.98 -0.14
C TYR A 65 11.87 8.64 1.29
N LEU A 66 10.94 8.26 2.16
CA LEU A 66 11.25 7.93 3.56
C LEU A 66 12.13 6.71 3.68
N LEU A 67 11.90 5.65 2.89
CA LEU A 67 12.79 4.49 2.88
C LEU A 67 14.20 4.85 2.43
N LYS A 68 14.34 5.62 1.34
CA LYS A 68 15.66 6.09 0.89
C LYS A 68 16.35 6.95 1.95
N LYS A 69 15.61 7.85 2.60
CA LYS A 69 16.16 8.71 3.66
C LYS A 69 16.60 7.91 4.88
N ILE A 70 15.74 7.04 5.39
CA ILE A 70 15.99 6.25 6.61
C ILE A 70 17.12 5.23 6.40
N LEU A 71 17.25 4.68 5.19
CA LEU A 71 18.25 3.69 4.82
C LEU A 71 19.46 4.30 4.10
N SER A 72 19.61 5.63 4.08
CA SER A 72 20.69 6.32 3.35
C SER A 72 22.11 5.88 3.74
N MET A 73 22.30 5.45 4.99
CA MET A 73 23.59 4.93 5.49
C MET A 73 23.81 3.44 5.16
N ARG A 74 22.79 2.73 4.66
CA ARG A 74 22.81 1.31 4.28
C ARG A 74 22.96 1.17 2.76
N ARG A 75 24.17 1.46 2.26
CA ARG A 75 24.52 1.33 0.82
C ARG A 75 24.47 -0.11 0.31
N ASP A 76 24.39 -1.07 1.23
CA ASP A 76 24.22 -2.49 1.00
C ASP A 76 22.75 -2.90 0.74
N ILE A 77 21.81 -1.97 0.86
CA ILE A 77 20.38 -2.21 0.64
C ILE A 77 19.91 -1.46 -0.60
N GLU A 78 19.23 -2.16 -1.48
CA GLU A 78 18.70 -1.58 -2.72
C GLU A 78 17.20 -1.30 -2.60
N ILE A 79 16.78 -0.13 -3.10
CA ILE A 79 15.37 0.27 -3.16
C ILE A 79 14.98 0.44 -4.62
N ILE A 80 13.99 -0.32 -5.07
CA ILE A 80 13.44 -0.22 -6.43
C ILE A 80 11.97 0.16 -6.34
N ALA A 81 11.57 1.23 -7.03
CA ALA A 81 10.17 1.59 -7.16
C ALA A 81 9.55 0.80 -8.33
N VAL A 82 8.40 0.16 -8.07
CA VAL A 82 7.65 -0.60 -9.07
C VAL A 82 6.25 -0.01 -9.22
N THR A 83 5.91 0.42 -10.43
CA THR A 83 4.55 0.81 -10.79
C THR A 83 3.87 -0.30 -11.57
N ILE A 84 2.64 -0.62 -11.16
CA ILE A 84 1.73 -1.42 -11.98
C ILE A 84 0.88 -0.46 -12.82
N ASP A 85 1.09 -0.47 -14.13
CA ASP A 85 0.30 0.30 -15.09
C ASP A 85 -1.00 -0.43 -15.39
N GLU A 86 -2.11 0.09 -14.86
CA GLU A 86 -3.44 -0.47 -15.08
C GLU A 86 -4.00 -0.15 -16.48
N GLY A 87 -3.37 0.77 -17.23
CA GLY A 87 -3.88 1.25 -18.51
C GLY A 87 -5.18 2.05 -18.38
N ILE A 88 -5.26 2.91 -17.36
CA ILE A 88 -6.38 3.84 -17.14
C ILE A 88 -6.01 5.20 -17.74
N SER A 89 -6.68 5.57 -18.82
CA SER A 89 -6.39 6.76 -19.62
C SER A 89 -6.60 8.07 -18.86
N GLY A 90 -5.70 9.04 -19.04
CA GLY A 90 -5.75 10.37 -18.41
C GLY A 90 -5.48 10.39 -16.90
N TYR A 91 -5.25 9.23 -16.28
CA TYR A 91 -4.94 9.10 -14.86
C TYR A 91 -3.57 8.45 -14.66
N ARG A 92 -3.35 7.24 -15.20
CA ARG A 92 -2.16 6.44 -14.91
C ARG A 92 -0.93 6.94 -15.66
N ASP A 93 -1.10 7.32 -16.91
CA ASP A 93 -0.09 7.96 -17.75
C ASP A 93 0.53 9.19 -17.07
N ARG A 94 -0.30 10.13 -16.61
CA ARG A 94 0.14 11.32 -15.87
C ARG A 94 0.81 10.97 -14.55
N ALA A 95 0.26 10.01 -13.81
CA ALA A 95 0.84 9.56 -12.54
C ALA A 95 2.24 8.95 -12.72
N ILE A 96 2.44 8.16 -13.79
CA ILE A 96 3.73 7.56 -14.13
C ILE A 96 4.75 8.64 -14.51
N GLU A 97 4.35 9.63 -15.29
CA GLU A 97 5.25 10.72 -15.72
C GLU A 97 5.78 11.52 -14.52
N VAL A 98 4.89 12.01 -13.66
CA VAL A 98 5.26 12.76 -12.45
C VAL A 98 6.16 11.92 -11.55
N LEU A 99 5.79 10.66 -11.30
CA LEU A 99 6.57 9.77 -10.46
C LEU A 99 7.96 9.51 -11.05
N ARG A 100 8.06 9.21 -12.35
CA ARG A 100 9.34 8.92 -13.01
C ARG A 100 10.30 10.11 -12.90
N ASN A 101 9.80 11.33 -13.12
CA ASN A 101 10.59 12.55 -13.00
C ASN A 101 11.09 12.75 -11.57
N TYR A 102 10.23 12.54 -10.57
CA TYR A 102 10.62 12.65 -9.17
C TYR A 102 11.63 11.58 -8.74
N LEU A 103 11.41 10.32 -9.11
CA LEU A 103 12.31 9.21 -8.79
C LEU A 103 13.70 9.39 -9.41
N LYS A 104 13.77 9.96 -10.62
CA LYS A 104 15.03 10.35 -11.25
C LYS A 104 15.75 11.43 -10.44
N LYS A 105 15.04 12.46 -9.96
CA LYS A 105 15.62 13.54 -9.12
C LYS A 105 16.19 13.00 -7.82
N ILE A 106 15.52 12.03 -7.21
CA ILE A 106 15.98 11.41 -5.96
C ILE A 106 16.80 10.14 -6.19
N ASP A 107 17.26 9.84 -7.41
CA ASP A 107 18.11 8.69 -7.76
C ASP A 107 17.57 7.34 -7.22
N VAL A 108 16.37 6.97 -7.64
CA VAL A 108 15.73 5.68 -7.33
C VAL A 108 15.34 4.99 -8.62
N GLU A 109 15.72 3.72 -8.77
CA GLU A 109 15.34 2.90 -9.92
C GLU A 109 13.81 2.78 -10.01
N HIS A 110 13.27 2.97 -11.22
CA HIS A 110 11.84 2.85 -11.51
C HIS A 110 11.60 1.77 -12.57
N ARG A 111 10.80 0.76 -12.24
CA ARG A 111 10.32 -0.29 -13.15
C ARG A 111 8.81 -0.24 -13.30
N ILE A 112 8.32 -0.47 -14.52
CA ILE A 112 6.89 -0.42 -14.84
C ILE A 112 6.49 -1.77 -15.42
N PHE A 113 5.45 -2.37 -14.84
CA PHE A 113 4.84 -3.60 -15.30
C PHE A 113 3.39 -3.32 -15.68
N ARG A 114 2.94 -3.76 -16.85
CA ARG A 114 1.59 -3.43 -17.34
C ARG A 114 0.63 -4.59 -17.15
N ILE A 115 -0.60 -4.27 -16.74
CA ILE A 115 -1.68 -5.25 -16.69
C ILE A 115 -1.97 -5.82 -18.09
N LYS A 116 -1.91 -4.98 -19.13
CA LYS A 116 -2.11 -5.40 -20.52
C LYS A 116 -1.16 -6.51 -20.93
N ASP A 117 0.13 -6.40 -20.59
CA ASP A 117 1.16 -7.38 -20.96
C ASP A 117 0.93 -8.74 -20.27
N SER A 118 0.43 -8.74 -19.03
CA SER A 118 0.25 -9.96 -18.23
C SER A 118 -1.14 -10.61 -18.38
N PHE A 119 -2.17 -9.81 -18.66
CA PHE A 119 -3.57 -10.25 -18.65
C PHE A 119 -4.30 -9.97 -19.97
N GLY A 120 -3.61 -9.40 -20.97
CA GLY A 120 -4.11 -9.17 -22.32
C GLY A 120 -4.99 -7.94 -22.50
N LYS A 121 -5.44 -7.30 -21.40
CA LYS A 121 -6.36 -6.15 -21.43
C LYS A 121 -6.00 -5.10 -20.38
N THR A 122 -6.27 -3.83 -20.66
CA THR A 122 -6.23 -2.74 -19.66
C THR A 122 -7.48 -2.77 -18.78
N ILE A 123 -7.45 -2.02 -17.66
CA ILE A 123 -8.63 -1.87 -16.81
C ILE A 123 -9.75 -1.12 -17.53
N ASP A 124 -9.44 -0.16 -18.40
CA ASP A 124 -10.46 0.54 -19.21
C ASP A 124 -11.14 -0.41 -20.21
N GLU A 125 -10.35 -1.26 -20.90
CA GLU A 125 -10.87 -2.30 -21.80
C GLU A 125 -11.76 -3.29 -21.03
N ILE A 126 -11.34 -3.71 -19.83
CA ILE A 126 -12.12 -4.61 -18.96
C ILE A 126 -13.41 -3.94 -18.48
N SER A 127 -13.37 -2.67 -18.09
CA SER A 127 -14.54 -1.91 -17.64
C SER A 127 -15.57 -1.74 -18.75
N SER A 128 -15.14 -1.76 -20.01
CA SER A 128 -16.03 -1.75 -21.17
C SER A 128 -16.64 -3.11 -21.45
N LEU A 129 -15.86 -4.19 -21.26
CA LEU A 129 -16.25 -5.56 -21.57
C LEU A 129 -17.16 -6.22 -20.51
N ASP A 130 -16.81 -6.14 -19.22
CA ASP A 130 -17.59 -6.76 -18.14
C ASP A 130 -18.29 -5.71 -17.28
N LYS A 131 -19.58 -5.46 -17.58
CA LYS A 131 -20.42 -4.54 -16.80
C LYS A 131 -20.99 -5.14 -15.52
N SER A 132 -20.87 -6.46 -15.32
CA SER A 132 -21.45 -7.15 -14.16
C SER A 132 -20.59 -7.02 -12.89
N LEU A 133 -19.30 -6.68 -13.04
CA LEU A 133 -18.37 -6.50 -11.95
C LEU A 133 -17.75 -5.10 -11.98
N ILE A 134 -17.54 -4.52 -10.80
CA ILE A 134 -16.83 -3.25 -10.70
C ILE A 134 -15.36 -3.40 -11.15
N PRO A 135 -14.79 -2.43 -11.89
CA PRO A 135 -13.40 -2.50 -12.38
C PRO A 135 -12.37 -2.70 -11.26
N CYS A 136 -12.67 -2.16 -10.07
CA CYS A 136 -11.84 -2.31 -8.87
C CYS A 136 -11.61 -3.77 -8.45
N THR A 137 -12.55 -4.68 -8.77
CA THR A 137 -12.41 -6.11 -8.49
C THR A 137 -11.25 -6.72 -9.29
N TYR A 138 -11.18 -6.41 -10.58
CA TYR A 138 -10.09 -6.84 -11.47
C TYR A 138 -8.78 -6.15 -11.11
N CYS A 139 -8.80 -4.82 -11.08
CA CYS A 139 -7.64 -3.98 -10.81
C CYS A 139 -6.93 -4.38 -9.51
N GLY A 140 -7.65 -4.54 -8.41
CA GLY A 140 -7.05 -4.92 -7.13
C GLY A 140 -6.41 -6.31 -7.14
N VAL A 141 -7.00 -7.28 -7.83
CA VAL A 141 -6.45 -8.65 -7.95
C VAL A 141 -5.20 -8.65 -8.85
N PHE A 142 -5.28 -8.05 -10.04
CA PHE A 142 -4.18 -8.01 -11.00
C PHE A 142 -2.99 -7.21 -10.47
N ARG A 143 -3.21 -6.07 -9.83
CA ARG A 143 -2.12 -5.29 -9.20
C ARG A 143 -1.37 -6.08 -8.14
N ARG A 144 -2.08 -6.78 -7.26
CA ARG A 144 -1.45 -7.57 -6.18
C ARG A 144 -0.69 -8.77 -6.74
N SER A 145 -1.23 -9.42 -7.76
CA SER A 145 -0.58 -10.55 -8.45
C SER A 145 0.70 -10.07 -9.14
N LEU A 146 0.59 -9.04 -9.98
CA LEU A 146 1.70 -8.55 -10.78
C LEU A 146 2.80 -7.89 -9.93
N LEU A 147 2.44 -7.17 -8.86
CA LEU A 147 3.43 -6.61 -7.93
C LEU A 147 4.23 -7.71 -7.22
N ASN A 148 3.59 -8.83 -6.86
CA ASN A 148 4.30 -9.96 -6.26
C ASN A 148 5.25 -10.64 -7.27
N ARG A 149 4.80 -10.82 -8.51
CA ARG A 149 5.64 -11.37 -9.60
C ARG A 149 6.84 -10.47 -9.89
N ALA A 150 6.61 -9.17 -10.09
CA ALA A 150 7.66 -8.18 -10.28
C ALA A 150 8.66 -8.19 -9.10
N ALA A 151 8.17 -8.27 -7.86
CA ALA A 151 9.04 -8.37 -6.70
C ALA A 151 9.89 -9.65 -6.69
N ARG A 152 9.34 -10.80 -7.10
CA ARG A 152 10.11 -12.05 -7.25
C ARG A 152 11.15 -11.96 -8.37
N GLU A 153 10.76 -11.47 -9.54
CA GLU A 153 11.66 -11.28 -10.70
C GLU A 153 12.81 -10.33 -10.36
N LEU A 154 12.54 -9.32 -9.56
CA LEU A 154 13.54 -8.41 -9.03
C LEU A 154 14.24 -8.96 -7.77
N GLY A 155 14.06 -10.21 -7.35
CA GLY A 155 14.77 -10.75 -6.17
C GLY A 155 14.55 -9.98 -4.87
N ALA A 156 13.38 -9.34 -4.72
CA ALA A 156 13.08 -8.52 -3.55
C ALA A 156 12.84 -9.37 -2.31
N LYS A 157 13.40 -8.95 -1.18
CA LYS A 157 13.09 -9.54 0.12
C LYS A 157 11.76 -9.07 0.67
N TYR A 158 11.44 -7.79 0.47
CA TYR A 158 10.21 -7.18 0.95
C TYR A 158 9.54 -6.34 -0.13
N VAL A 159 8.21 -6.27 -0.07
CA VAL A 159 7.41 -5.28 -0.79
C VAL A 159 6.88 -4.23 0.17
N ALA A 160 7.37 -3.00 0.08
CA ALA A 160 6.79 -1.87 0.81
C ALA A 160 5.57 -1.32 0.08
N THR A 161 4.50 -1.09 0.84
CA THR A 161 3.28 -0.45 0.35
C THR A 161 3.05 0.88 1.06
N GLY A 162 2.58 1.89 0.33
CA GLY A 162 2.24 3.19 0.91
C GLY A 162 0.88 3.21 1.60
N LEU A 163 0.53 2.17 2.34
CA LEU A 163 -0.70 2.13 3.13
C LEU A 163 -0.46 2.89 4.44
N ASN A 164 -1.28 3.91 4.67
CA ASN A 164 -1.22 4.76 5.85
C ASN A 164 -2.14 4.23 6.98
N LEU A 165 -2.26 4.97 8.08
CA LEU A 165 -3.10 4.60 9.22
C LEU A 165 -4.57 4.49 8.84
N ASP A 166 -5.07 5.42 8.03
CA ASP A 166 -6.45 5.45 7.55
C ASP A 166 -6.77 4.21 6.71
N ASP A 167 -5.91 3.88 5.74
CA ASP A 167 -6.06 2.68 4.90
C ASP A 167 -6.03 1.38 5.72
N THR A 168 -5.17 1.35 6.75
CA THR A 168 -5.00 0.20 7.63
C THR A 168 -6.25 0.01 8.50
N ALA A 169 -6.72 1.06 9.17
CA ALA A 169 -7.94 1.03 9.99
C ALA A 169 -9.16 0.64 9.15
N GLN A 170 -9.31 1.21 7.95
CA GLN A 170 -10.37 0.84 7.01
C GLN A 170 -10.30 -0.64 6.65
N SER A 171 -9.12 -1.16 6.32
CA SER A 171 -8.96 -2.58 5.95
C SER A 171 -9.31 -3.51 7.11
N ILE A 172 -9.00 -3.14 8.36
CA ILE A 172 -9.37 -3.91 9.56
C ILE A 172 -10.89 -3.94 9.71
N ILE A 173 -11.54 -2.77 9.79
CA ILE A 173 -12.98 -2.68 10.01
C ILE A 173 -13.77 -3.32 8.85
N MET A 174 -13.31 -3.14 7.61
CA MET A 174 -13.93 -3.77 6.45
C MET A 174 -13.94 -5.29 6.53
N ASN A 175 -12.84 -5.92 6.96
CA ASN A 175 -12.78 -7.38 7.05
C ASN A 175 -13.49 -7.90 8.32
N PHE A 176 -13.47 -7.13 9.40
CA PHE A 176 -14.28 -7.41 10.59
C PHE A 176 -15.77 -7.43 10.26
N ALA A 177 -16.28 -6.38 9.58
CA ALA A 177 -17.68 -6.29 9.17
C ALA A 177 -18.11 -7.39 8.18
N ARG A 178 -17.15 -8.00 7.48
CA ARG A 178 -17.39 -9.14 6.57
C ARG A 178 -17.31 -10.50 7.27
N GLY A 179 -16.92 -10.56 8.54
CA GLY A 179 -16.67 -11.82 9.24
C GLY A 179 -15.51 -12.64 8.65
N ASP A 180 -14.56 -12.00 7.94
CA ASP A 180 -13.50 -12.71 7.21
C ASP A 180 -12.21 -12.78 8.05
N LEU A 181 -12.17 -13.76 8.96
CA LEU A 181 -11.04 -14.00 9.86
C LEU A 181 -9.74 -14.30 9.10
N ASP A 182 -9.81 -15.06 7.99
CA ASP A 182 -8.65 -15.40 7.17
C ASP A 182 -8.03 -14.16 6.52
N ARG A 183 -8.84 -13.21 6.06
CA ARG A 183 -8.33 -11.94 5.54
C ARG A 183 -7.72 -11.10 6.66
N LEU A 184 -8.32 -11.06 7.84
CA LEU A 184 -7.73 -10.38 9.00
C LEU A 184 -6.37 -10.99 9.37
N ALA A 185 -6.22 -12.31 9.36
CA ALA A 185 -4.94 -12.98 9.63
C ALA A 185 -3.85 -12.61 8.59
N ARG A 186 -4.25 -12.35 7.33
CA ARG A 186 -3.35 -12.09 6.20
C ARG A 186 -3.06 -10.62 5.90
N LEU A 187 -3.64 -9.66 6.65
CA LEU A 187 -3.31 -8.25 6.43
C LEU A 187 -1.82 -8.00 6.72
N GLY A 188 -1.23 -7.07 5.97
CA GLY A 188 0.13 -6.59 6.24
C GLY A 188 0.22 -5.90 7.62
N PRO A 189 1.43 -5.73 8.17
CA PRO A 189 2.72 -6.24 7.68
C PRO A 189 2.83 -7.76 7.87
N HIS A 190 3.50 -8.46 6.96
CA HIS A 190 3.61 -9.92 6.98
C HIS A 190 4.78 -10.38 7.83
N SER A 191 4.50 -11.19 8.86
CA SER A 191 5.52 -11.89 9.68
C SER A 191 5.76 -13.33 9.23
N ILE A 192 4.79 -13.94 8.56
CA ILE A 192 4.93 -15.28 7.97
C ILE A 192 5.27 -15.13 6.50
N VAL A 193 6.39 -15.72 6.10
CA VAL A 193 6.78 -15.87 4.70
C VAL A 193 6.26 -17.22 4.21
N LYS A 194 5.55 -17.21 3.09
CA LYS A 194 5.16 -18.42 2.36
C LYS A 194 5.95 -18.41 1.05
N GLU A 195 6.28 -19.61 0.55
CA GLU A 195 7.00 -19.76 -0.71
C GLU A 195 6.31 -18.97 -1.84
N ASP A 196 7.11 -18.29 -2.67
CA ASP A 196 6.67 -17.44 -3.79
C ASP A 196 5.77 -16.24 -3.44
N LEU A 197 5.56 -15.94 -2.15
CA LEU A 197 4.89 -14.73 -1.71
C LEU A 197 5.88 -13.82 -1.00
N ILE A 198 6.23 -12.69 -1.65
CA ILE A 198 7.13 -11.72 -1.04
C ILE A 198 6.38 -11.00 0.09
N PRO A 199 6.93 -11.00 1.33
CA PRO A 199 6.27 -10.39 2.48
C PRO A 199 6.10 -8.88 2.29
N ARG A 200 4.91 -8.38 2.65
CA ARG A 200 4.60 -6.96 2.55
C ARG A 200 4.85 -6.22 3.85
N ILE A 201 5.48 -5.07 3.74
CA ILE A 201 5.70 -4.11 4.81
C ILE A 201 4.93 -2.82 4.54
N GLN A 202 4.60 -2.11 5.61
CA GLN A 202 3.78 -0.90 5.62
C GLN A 202 4.46 0.16 6.50
N PRO A 203 5.45 0.90 5.97
CA PRO A 203 6.21 1.88 6.76
C PRO A 203 5.33 3.04 7.28
N LEU A 204 4.24 3.36 6.58
CA LEU A 204 3.32 4.44 6.94
C LEU A 204 2.13 3.98 7.80
N ARG A 205 2.10 2.70 8.21
CA ARG A 205 0.95 2.07 8.88
C ARG A 205 0.41 2.83 10.09
N MET A 206 1.27 3.53 10.81
CA MET A 206 0.90 4.29 12.01
C MET A 206 0.76 5.80 11.76
N ILE A 207 0.90 6.27 10.53
CA ILE A 207 0.88 7.69 10.17
C ILE A 207 -0.46 8.04 9.51
N PRO A 208 -1.25 8.98 10.05
CA PRO A 208 -2.47 9.47 9.40
C PRO A 208 -2.24 10.03 7.99
N GLU A 209 -3.19 9.83 7.09
CA GLU A 209 -3.13 10.29 5.70
C GLU A 209 -2.82 11.80 5.58
N LYS A 210 -3.43 12.61 6.45
CA LYS A 210 -3.19 14.06 6.50
C LYS A 210 -1.76 14.41 6.90
N GLU A 211 -1.14 13.63 7.78
CA GLU A 211 0.25 13.80 8.17
C GLU A 211 1.19 13.40 7.03
N VAL A 212 0.88 12.33 6.30
CA VAL A 212 1.63 11.94 5.09
C VAL A 212 1.59 13.06 4.05
N LEU A 213 0.42 13.65 3.80
CA LEU A 213 0.27 14.78 2.89
C LEU A 213 1.10 16.00 3.32
N LEU A 214 0.98 16.41 4.59
CA LEU A 214 1.73 17.56 5.10
C LEU A 214 3.23 17.33 4.98
N TYR A 215 3.70 16.12 5.30
CA TYR A 215 5.11 15.76 5.16
C TYR A 215 5.58 15.84 3.71
N ALA A 216 4.78 15.33 2.76
CA ALA A 216 5.08 15.41 1.34
C ALA A 216 5.23 16.86 0.87
N ILE A 217 4.31 17.74 1.29
CA ILE A 217 4.37 19.17 0.98
C ILE A 217 5.63 19.82 1.57
N LEU A 218 5.90 19.63 2.86
CA LEU A 218 7.04 20.23 3.56
C LEU A 218 8.40 19.75 3.03
N ARG A 219 8.46 18.54 2.45
CA ARG A 219 9.66 17.97 1.83
C ARG A 219 9.76 18.24 0.34
N GLY A 220 8.79 18.89 -0.28
CA GLY A 220 8.76 19.12 -1.73
C GLY A 220 8.70 17.81 -2.53
N ILE A 221 8.01 16.80 -2.02
CA ILE A 221 7.81 15.53 -2.72
C ILE A 221 6.83 15.76 -3.86
N GLU A 222 7.25 15.51 -5.10
CA GLU A 222 6.39 15.64 -6.27
C GLU A 222 5.55 14.36 -6.44
N PHE A 223 4.23 14.51 -6.47
CA PHE A 223 3.30 13.41 -6.67
C PHE A 223 2.11 13.85 -7.51
N TYR A 224 1.42 12.90 -8.12
CA TYR A 224 0.23 13.17 -8.90
C TYR A 224 -0.99 13.32 -8.00
N HIS A 225 -1.74 14.41 -8.19
CA HIS A 225 -2.93 14.76 -7.41
C HIS A 225 -4.24 14.19 -7.96
N GLY A 226 -4.23 13.62 -9.16
CA GLY A 226 -5.45 13.13 -9.79
C GLY A 226 -6.05 11.94 -9.07
N THR A 227 -7.37 11.80 -9.19
CA THR A 227 -8.14 10.68 -8.63
C THR A 227 -8.47 9.69 -9.75
N CYS A 228 -8.45 8.39 -9.44
CA CYS A 228 -8.86 7.35 -10.38
C CYS A 228 -10.34 7.53 -10.75
N PRO A 229 -10.73 7.48 -12.04
CA PRO A 229 -12.12 7.65 -12.46
C PRO A 229 -13.07 6.57 -11.89
N TYR A 230 -12.53 5.43 -11.45
CA TYR A 230 -13.30 4.34 -10.84
C TYR A 230 -13.34 4.40 -9.30
N ALA A 231 -12.73 5.40 -8.67
CA ALA A 231 -12.56 5.45 -7.21
C ALA A 231 -13.89 5.52 -6.46
N ASP A 232 -14.90 6.20 -7.01
CA ASP A 232 -16.20 6.39 -6.35
C ASP A 232 -17.01 5.10 -6.21
N LEU A 233 -16.77 4.13 -7.11
CA LEU A 233 -17.40 2.81 -7.08
C LEU A 233 -16.89 1.92 -5.93
N ALA A 234 -15.83 2.33 -5.23
CA ALA A 234 -15.20 1.50 -4.22
C ALA A 234 -16.02 1.48 -2.92
N LEU A 235 -16.46 0.29 -2.50
CA LEU A 235 -17.12 0.05 -1.20
C LEU A 235 -16.34 0.60 0.01
N ARG A 236 -15.01 0.70 -0.11
CA ARG A 236 -14.13 1.28 0.92
C ARG A 236 -14.56 2.69 1.32
N ASN A 237 -15.16 3.47 0.43
CA ASN A 237 -15.57 4.84 0.70
C ASN A 237 -16.62 4.94 1.82
N GLN A 238 -17.47 3.93 2.00
CA GLN A 238 -18.44 3.89 3.10
C GLN A 238 -17.75 3.75 4.46
N TYR A 239 -16.77 2.85 4.55
CA TYR A 239 -15.99 2.64 5.76
C TYR A 239 -15.08 3.83 6.09
N ARG A 240 -14.53 4.48 5.06
CA ARG A 240 -13.77 5.73 5.21
C ARG A 240 -14.61 6.80 5.91
N LYS A 241 -15.83 7.06 5.41
CA LYS A 241 -16.74 8.05 6.01
C LYS A 241 -17.03 7.74 7.49
N ALA A 242 -17.37 6.51 7.81
CA ALA A 242 -17.66 6.11 9.20
C ALA A 242 -16.45 6.31 10.13
N ILE A 243 -15.26 5.90 9.71
CA ILE A 243 -14.03 6.06 10.50
C ILE A 243 -13.65 7.53 10.65
N ASP A 244 -13.83 8.34 9.61
CA ASP A 244 -13.57 9.78 9.65
C ASP A 244 -14.48 10.49 10.66
N GLU A 245 -15.75 10.10 10.73
CA GLU A 245 -16.70 10.60 11.73
C GLU A 245 -16.31 10.19 13.16
N TRP A 246 -15.90 8.93 13.36
CA TRP A 246 -15.46 8.47 14.68
C TRP A 246 -14.19 9.17 15.13
N GLU A 247 -13.20 9.35 14.26
CA GLU A 247 -12.00 10.12 14.60
C GLU A 247 -12.34 11.57 14.93
N ALA A 248 -13.27 12.19 14.18
CA ALA A 248 -13.62 13.58 14.41
C ALA A 248 -14.15 13.79 15.84
N ARG A 249 -14.96 12.85 16.34
CA ARG A 249 -15.54 12.85 17.69
C ARG A 249 -14.56 12.37 18.76
N SER A 250 -13.75 11.37 18.46
CA SER A 250 -12.79 10.75 19.37
C SER A 250 -11.42 10.60 18.68
N PRO A 251 -10.56 11.63 18.75
CA PRO A 251 -9.23 11.59 18.15
C PRO A 251 -8.40 10.41 18.66
N GLY A 252 -7.72 9.70 17.75
CA GLY A 252 -7.00 8.47 18.07
C GLY A 252 -7.81 7.19 17.84
N THR A 253 -9.07 7.28 17.39
CA THR A 253 -9.88 6.11 17.02
C THR A 253 -9.15 5.21 16.03
N ARG A 254 -8.53 5.78 14.99
CA ARG A 254 -7.76 4.98 14.00
C ARG A 254 -6.61 4.22 14.66
N HIS A 255 -5.87 4.87 15.57
CA HIS A 255 -4.79 4.23 16.33
C HIS A 255 -5.31 3.09 17.20
N SER A 256 -6.44 3.30 17.88
CA SER A 256 -7.08 2.28 18.73
C SER A 256 -7.50 1.06 17.92
N ILE A 257 -8.09 1.24 16.73
CA ILE A 257 -8.46 0.15 15.82
C ILE A 257 -7.23 -0.68 15.46
N VAL A 258 -6.14 -0.02 15.06
CA VAL A 258 -4.90 -0.71 14.66
C VAL A 258 -4.21 -1.38 15.86
N SER A 259 -4.22 -0.74 17.02
CA SER A 259 -3.64 -1.27 18.27
C SER A 259 -4.34 -2.53 18.75
N VAL A 260 -5.68 -2.55 18.77
CA VAL A 260 -6.44 -3.75 19.12
C VAL A 260 -6.19 -4.86 18.10
N TYR A 261 -6.16 -4.54 16.81
CA TYR A 261 -5.82 -5.52 15.79
C TYR A 261 -4.42 -6.11 15.97
N ASP A 262 -3.42 -5.32 16.37
CA ASP A 262 -2.07 -5.84 16.65
C ASP A 262 -2.02 -6.85 17.79
N GLN A 263 -2.90 -6.72 18.79
CA GLN A 263 -3.03 -7.69 19.88
C GLN A 263 -3.75 -8.96 19.42
N LEU A 264 -4.73 -8.83 18.52
CA LEU A 264 -5.49 -9.96 17.97
C LEU A 264 -4.71 -10.75 16.92
N LYS A 265 -3.86 -10.09 16.14
CA LYS A 265 -3.21 -10.67 14.96
C LYS A 265 -2.41 -11.94 15.25
N PRO A 266 -1.60 -12.06 16.31
CA PRO A 266 -0.90 -13.30 16.64
C PRO A 266 -1.84 -14.50 16.82
N LEU A 267 -3.00 -14.28 17.45
CA LEU A 267 -4.02 -15.32 17.67
C LEU A 267 -4.68 -15.76 16.36
N LEU A 268 -4.98 -14.79 15.49
CA LEU A 268 -5.52 -15.07 14.16
C LEU A 268 -4.52 -15.84 13.28
N ILE A 269 -3.25 -15.46 13.36
CA ILE A 269 -2.17 -16.14 12.66
C ILE A 269 -2.01 -17.58 13.16
N GLU A 270 -2.12 -17.82 14.46
CA GLU A 270 -2.02 -19.16 15.03
C GLU A 270 -3.08 -20.11 14.47
N ASN A 271 -4.32 -19.64 14.34
CA ASN A 271 -5.39 -20.41 13.70
C ASN A 271 -5.15 -20.60 12.19
N TYR A 272 -4.47 -19.65 11.54
CA TYR A 272 -4.20 -19.67 10.11
C TYR A 272 -2.90 -20.39 9.70
N LYS A 273 -1.93 -20.61 10.60
CA LYS A 273 -0.55 -21.01 10.25
C LYS A 273 -0.47 -22.33 9.47
N ASN A 274 -1.38 -23.25 9.76
CA ASN A 274 -1.49 -24.56 9.12
C ASN A 274 -2.15 -24.53 7.73
N PHE A 275 -2.59 -23.36 7.26
CA PHE A 275 -3.15 -23.22 5.93
C PHE A 275 -2.06 -23.47 4.87
N LYS A 276 -2.23 -24.58 4.14
CA LYS A 276 -1.38 -24.95 3.00
C LYS A 276 -1.90 -24.28 1.74
N LEU A 277 -0.99 -23.63 1.01
CA LEU A 277 -1.30 -23.08 -0.31
C LEU A 277 -1.03 -24.16 -1.37
N ASN A 278 -1.95 -24.27 -2.32
CA ASN A 278 -1.76 -25.03 -3.55
C ASN A 278 -0.99 -24.19 -4.58
N ARG A 279 -0.63 -24.84 -5.68
CA ARG A 279 -0.10 -24.19 -6.89
C ARG A 279 -1.22 -24.05 -7.91
N CYS A 280 -1.39 -22.84 -8.45
CA CYS A 280 -2.39 -22.58 -9.48
C CYS A 280 -2.09 -23.44 -10.73
N GLU A 281 -3.06 -24.22 -11.19
CA GLU A 281 -2.90 -25.11 -12.37
C GLU A 281 -2.56 -24.35 -13.67
N ILE A 282 -2.78 -23.03 -13.71
CA ILE A 282 -2.56 -22.20 -14.92
C ILE A 282 -1.25 -21.43 -14.87
N CYS A 283 -0.90 -20.86 -13.71
CA CYS A 283 0.24 -19.94 -13.62
C CYS A 283 1.28 -20.32 -12.56
N GLY A 284 1.08 -21.41 -11.82
CA GLY A 284 1.98 -21.86 -10.76
C GLY A 284 2.01 -20.99 -9.50
N ASP A 285 1.34 -19.83 -9.48
CA ASP A 285 1.33 -18.96 -8.30
C ASP A 285 0.61 -19.62 -7.11
N PRO A 286 1.03 -19.31 -5.87
CA PRO A 286 0.38 -19.81 -4.66
C PRO A 286 -1.10 -19.40 -4.57
N THR A 287 -1.97 -20.34 -4.22
CA THR A 287 -3.42 -20.11 -4.10
C THR A 287 -4.10 -21.05 -3.11
N PRO A 288 -5.16 -20.63 -2.40
CA PRO A 288 -5.98 -21.53 -1.58
C PRO A 288 -6.85 -22.50 -2.41
N SER A 289 -6.97 -22.30 -3.72
CA SER A 289 -7.87 -23.03 -4.61
C SER A 289 -7.07 -23.76 -5.71
N LYS A 290 -7.73 -24.47 -6.63
CA LYS A 290 -7.05 -25.06 -7.81
C LYS A 290 -6.55 -24.01 -8.79
N ILE A 291 -7.32 -22.93 -8.97
CA ILE A 291 -7.02 -21.82 -9.85
C ILE A 291 -6.97 -20.55 -9.02
N CYS A 292 -5.94 -19.72 -9.19
CA CYS A 292 -5.82 -18.47 -8.46
C CYS A 292 -6.83 -17.43 -8.95
N LYS A 293 -7.20 -16.48 -8.09
CA LYS A 293 -8.22 -15.47 -8.43
C LYS A 293 -7.89 -14.65 -9.67
N ALA A 294 -6.60 -14.41 -9.94
CA ALA A 294 -6.18 -13.69 -11.15
C ALA A 294 -6.48 -14.51 -12.42
N CYS A 295 -6.20 -15.82 -12.42
CA CYS A 295 -6.52 -16.70 -13.53
C CYS A 295 -8.04 -16.91 -13.68
N GLU A 296 -8.79 -17.05 -12.59
CA GLU A 296 -10.27 -17.11 -12.64
C GLU A 296 -10.87 -15.89 -13.36
N LEU A 297 -10.40 -14.69 -12.99
CA LEU A 297 -10.85 -13.45 -13.61
C LEU A 297 -10.42 -13.34 -15.08
N LYS A 298 -9.22 -13.84 -15.44
CA LYS A 298 -8.79 -13.90 -16.84
C LYS A 298 -9.69 -14.84 -17.66
N ILE A 299 -9.95 -16.05 -17.18
CA ILE A 299 -10.86 -17.01 -17.83
C ILE A 299 -12.24 -16.40 -18.03
N ARG A 300 -12.75 -15.66 -17.03
CA ARG A 300 -14.02 -14.94 -17.16
C ARG A 300 -14.00 -13.95 -18.32
N LEU A 301 -12.95 -13.14 -18.45
CA LEU A 301 -12.81 -12.18 -19.53
C LEU A 301 -12.74 -12.88 -20.90
N ASP A 302 -12.02 -13.99 -20.99
CA ASP A 302 -11.90 -14.77 -22.22
C ASP A 302 -13.26 -15.39 -22.62
N LYS A 303 -14.08 -15.82 -21.65
CA LYS A 303 -15.44 -16.31 -21.90
C LYS A 303 -16.39 -15.23 -22.39
N ILE A 304 -16.35 -14.03 -21.80
CA ILE A 304 -17.21 -12.91 -22.20
C ILE A 304 -16.88 -12.45 -23.62
N GLN A 305 -15.61 -12.54 -24.04
CA GLN A 305 -15.19 -12.16 -25.38
C GLN A 305 -15.64 -13.15 -26.48
N ASN A 306 -15.85 -14.41 -26.12
CA ASN A 306 -16.29 -15.46 -27.05
C ASN A 306 -17.82 -15.59 -27.17
N ILE A 307 -18.57 -14.64 -26.58
CA ILE A 307 -20.03 -14.51 -26.65
C ILE A 307 -20.33 -13.21 -27.41
#